data_AF-A0A3N5M7H0-F1
#
_entry.id   AF-A0A3N5M7H0-F1
#
_cell.length_a   1.000
_cell.length_b   1.000
_cell.length_c   1.000
_cell.angle_alpha   90.00
_cell.angle_beta   90.00
_cell.angle_gamma   90.00
#
_symmetry.space_group_name_H-M   'P 1'
#
loop_
_entity.id
_entity.type
_entity.pdbx_description
1 polymer ?
#
loop_
_entity_poly.entity_id
_entity_poly.type
_entity_poly.pdbx_seq_one_letter_code
_entity_poly.pdbx_strand_id
1 'polypeptide(L)'
;MRKRLFFSIMAVMVISVAVLAITKPARVPIVAQLTHQDRPAAKMPTITTLPDFPDIPLYASLLSEDKKDELIQTLINNKVSTMPLTSSRGYRVGKFTSTGIFDGFLPTEEQIARIAPSYDNILFSAARSELIPRFERYNPDLTFLLYIDSGLNPEYQRADAGGVDAEDTQWIITNHPDWLLQDENGNFIRSGGGLSNPGEYWPDPGNPGWQDYFVDKVTKLLQETGGQWDSILFDQFIGTADGHVRYAKAAQQVNYPSDEAYQTAYIEFFKVVAAQIPVPIIVNMEGASIVRKPEFVAEVANAAGGAENEIFPEEMPVEDLRPYLETVQNLPAMIHVRINSKPSGFAGDIDATLFAYYCYLLIAGRDRQVYWTYKEGTSDIPHYWFREFDLDLGASKGNIQFGERIWSREFERAVVIVNASEEPGEYTWDSTTRFYNVNGIPLHSPVRLNGRSAMLLVKDPSILPH
;
A
#
# COMPACT_ATOMS: atom_id res chain seq x y z
N MET A 1 -45.25 0.60 38.58
CA MET A 1 -45.20 0.83 37.12
C MET A 1 -44.25 1.95 36.66
N ARG A 2 -43.39 2.56 37.52
CA ARG A 2 -42.51 3.69 37.13
C ARG A 2 -41.04 3.35 36.81
N LYS A 3 -40.61 2.09 36.90
CA LYS A 3 -39.20 1.67 36.66
C LYS A 3 -38.92 1.08 35.28
N ARG A 4 -39.92 0.92 34.41
CA ARG A 4 -39.72 0.36 33.05
C ARG A 4 -39.58 1.41 31.94
N LEU A 5 -39.82 2.69 32.23
CA LEU A 5 -39.75 3.76 31.22
C LEU A 5 -38.35 4.38 31.06
N PHE A 6 -37.46 4.18 32.03
CA PHE A 6 -36.10 4.75 32.00
C PHE A 6 -35.12 3.95 31.11
N PHE A 7 -35.34 2.64 30.93
CA PHE A 7 -34.46 1.81 30.09
C PHE A 7 -34.70 1.96 28.59
N SER A 8 -35.90 2.38 28.16
CA SER A 8 -36.20 2.56 26.74
C SER A 8 -35.65 3.87 26.17
N ILE A 9 -35.39 4.89 27.00
CA ILE A 9 -34.82 6.17 26.52
C ILE A 9 -33.30 6.08 26.37
N MET A 10 -32.60 5.32 27.24
CA MET A 10 -31.17 5.06 27.07
C MET A 10 -30.88 4.12 25.88
N ALA A 11 -31.70 3.09 25.65
CA ALA A 11 -31.52 2.21 24.49
C ALA A 11 -31.70 2.95 23.15
N VAL A 12 -32.58 3.96 23.10
CA VAL A 12 -32.77 4.80 21.89
C VAL A 12 -31.66 5.84 21.74
N MET A 13 -31.02 6.31 22.81
CA MET A 13 -29.83 7.18 22.70
C MET A 13 -28.57 6.40 22.28
N VAL A 14 -28.37 5.18 22.77
CA VAL A 14 -27.22 4.34 22.37
C VAL A 14 -27.36 3.88 20.90
N ILE A 15 -28.59 3.64 20.43
CA ILE A 15 -28.83 3.35 19.00
C ILE A 15 -28.72 4.63 18.13
N SER A 16 -29.04 5.81 18.67
CA SER A 16 -28.89 7.07 17.93
C SER A 16 -27.43 7.49 17.71
N VAL A 17 -26.50 7.10 18.59
CA VAL A 17 -25.06 7.35 18.38
C VAL A 17 -24.48 6.42 17.30
N ALA A 18 -24.95 5.18 17.22
CA ALA A 18 -24.57 4.25 16.16
C ALA A 18 -25.14 4.61 14.76
N VAL A 19 -26.15 5.50 14.69
CA VAL A 19 -26.77 5.93 13.41
C VAL A 19 -26.26 7.30 12.94
N LEU A 20 -25.50 8.03 13.76
CA LEU A 20 -24.98 9.37 13.42
C LEU A 20 -23.57 9.40 12.83
N ALA A 21 -22.93 8.24 12.67
CA ALA A 21 -21.68 8.09 11.89
C ALA A 21 -21.94 7.59 10.46
N ILE A 22 -23.10 7.91 9.85
CA ILE A 22 -23.20 7.94 8.39
C ILE A 22 -22.58 9.27 7.92
N THR A 23 -21.30 9.44 8.19
CA THR A 23 -20.50 10.41 7.45
C THR A 23 -20.61 9.98 5.99
N LYS A 24 -21.06 10.88 5.12
CA LYS A 24 -20.90 10.62 3.68
C LYS A 24 -19.40 10.34 3.51
N PRO A 25 -19.01 9.18 2.94
CA PRO A 25 -17.59 8.89 2.76
C PRO A 25 -16.99 10.09 2.04
N ALA A 26 -15.89 10.61 2.59
CA ALA A 26 -15.23 11.76 2.02
C ALA A 26 -14.90 11.39 0.56
N ARG A 27 -15.62 11.98 -0.38
CA ARG A 27 -15.42 11.71 -1.81
C ARG A 27 -14.11 12.37 -2.17
N VAL A 28 -13.03 11.60 -2.25
CA VAL A 28 -11.81 12.04 -2.90
C VAL A 28 -12.21 12.52 -4.29
N PRO A 29 -11.78 13.72 -4.74
CA PRO A 29 -12.11 14.22 -6.07
C PRO A 29 -11.27 13.46 -7.11
N ILE A 30 -11.52 12.15 -7.26
CA ILE A 30 -10.92 11.25 -8.26
C ILE A 30 -10.94 11.95 -9.62
N VAL A 31 -12.05 12.61 -9.92
CA VAL A 31 -12.32 13.30 -11.17
C VAL A 31 -11.39 14.47 -11.48
N ALA A 32 -10.81 15.13 -10.48
CA ALA A 32 -9.84 16.21 -10.72
C ALA A 32 -8.47 15.69 -11.19
N GLN A 33 -8.17 14.41 -10.97
CA GLN A 33 -6.94 13.74 -11.39
C GLN A 33 -7.08 13.02 -12.73
N LEU A 34 -8.30 12.95 -13.27
CA LEU A 34 -8.61 12.31 -14.55
C LEU A 34 -8.35 13.28 -15.70
N THR A 35 -7.10 13.44 -16.12
CA THR A 35 -6.78 14.02 -17.45
C THR A 35 -6.79 12.92 -18.51
N HIS A 36 -7.00 13.26 -19.78
CA HIS A 36 -6.87 12.29 -20.88
C HIS A 36 -5.47 11.68 -20.85
N GLN A 37 -5.38 10.41 -20.49
CA GLN A 37 -4.11 9.67 -20.43
C GLN A 37 -4.13 8.64 -21.55
N ASP A 38 -3.41 8.93 -22.63
CA ASP A 38 -3.07 7.90 -23.59
C ASP A 38 -2.24 6.86 -22.87
N ARG A 39 -2.62 5.58 -22.99
CA ARG A 39 -1.77 4.49 -22.51
C ARG A 39 -0.50 4.46 -23.34
N PRO A 40 0.69 4.46 -22.72
CA PRO A 40 1.90 4.17 -23.48
C PRO A 40 1.77 2.76 -24.08
N ALA A 41 2.24 2.60 -25.31
CA ALA A 41 2.34 1.27 -25.91
C ALA A 41 3.36 0.45 -25.09
N ALA A 42 2.97 -0.77 -24.71
CA ALA A 42 3.85 -1.67 -23.96
C ALA A 42 5.14 -1.94 -24.75
N LYS A 43 6.29 -1.73 -24.09
CA LYS A 43 7.62 -1.99 -24.63
C LYS A 43 8.13 -3.36 -24.20
N MET A 44 7.64 -3.87 -23.06
CA MET A 44 7.99 -5.20 -22.58
C MET A 44 7.01 -6.26 -23.11
N PRO A 45 7.48 -7.49 -23.39
CA PRO A 45 6.58 -8.60 -23.69
C PRO A 45 5.60 -8.83 -22.54
N THR A 46 4.31 -8.83 -22.83
CA THR A 46 3.24 -9.08 -21.86
C THR A 46 2.22 -10.06 -22.44
N ILE A 47 1.67 -10.91 -21.57
CA ILE A 47 0.50 -11.77 -21.84
C ILE A 47 -0.82 -11.11 -21.45
N THR A 48 -0.75 -9.93 -20.82
CA THR A 48 -1.90 -9.13 -20.43
C THR A 48 -2.35 -8.26 -21.58
N THR A 49 -3.62 -8.36 -21.93
CA THR A 49 -4.29 -7.41 -22.81
C THR A 49 -5.27 -6.60 -21.97
N LEU A 50 -5.01 -5.31 -21.81
CA LEU A 50 -5.92 -4.43 -21.09
C LEU A 50 -7.11 -4.06 -22.00
N PRO A 51 -8.35 -4.03 -21.48
CA PRO A 51 -9.52 -3.56 -22.24
C PRO A 51 -9.35 -2.07 -22.56
N ASP A 52 -9.97 -1.57 -23.64
CA ASP A 52 -9.92 -0.14 -23.98
C ASP A 52 -10.25 0.74 -22.77
N PHE A 53 -9.45 1.79 -22.57
CA PHE A 53 -9.68 2.70 -21.45
C PHE A 53 -10.92 3.56 -21.75
N PRO A 54 -11.86 3.70 -20.80
CA PRO A 54 -13.04 4.53 -21.03
C PRO A 54 -12.66 5.99 -21.30
N ASP A 55 -13.32 6.61 -22.28
CA ASP A 55 -13.14 8.04 -22.58
C ASP A 55 -13.50 8.88 -21.35
N ILE A 56 -12.58 9.77 -20.96
CA ILE A 56 -12.77 10.71 -19.86
C ILE A 56 -13.11 12.08 -20.47
N PRO A 57 -14.29 12.66 -20.17
CA PRO A 57 -14.64 13.99 -20.65
C PRO A 57 -13.62 15.04 -20.21
N LEU A 58 -13.22 15.94 -21.11
CA LEU A 58 -12.24 17.02 -20.84
C LEU A 58 -12.62 17.88 -19.62
N TYR A 59 -13.92 18.00 -19.34
CA TYR A 59 -14.47 18.74 -18.21
C TYR A 59 -15.12 17.81 -17.18
N ALA A 60 -14.52 16.65 -16.91
CA ALA A 60 -15.06 15.69 -15.96
C ALA A 60 -15.31 16.33 -14.58
N SER A 61 -14.45 17.27 -14.16
CA SER A 61 -14.62 18.02 -12.91
C SER A 61 -15.91 18.85 -12.83
N LEU A 62 -16.47 19.25 -13.97
CA LEU A 62 -17.71 20.03 -14.11
C LEU A 62 -18.96 19.15 -14.27
N LEU A 63 -18.82 17.82 -14.31
CA LEU A 63 -19.95 16.91 -14.38
C LEU A 63 -20.83 17.04 -13.12
N SER A 64 -22.12 16.75 -13.27
CA SER A 64 -22.99 16.55 -12.10
C SER A 64 -22.52 15.35 -11.29
N GLU A 65 -22.86 15.30 -10.00
CA GLU A 65 -22.45 14.21 -9.12
C GLU A 65 -22.87 12.83 -9.65
N ASP A 66 -24.11 12.68 -10.14
CA ASP A 66 -24.58 11.42 -10.74
C ASP A 66 -23.73 10.99 -11.94
N LYS A 67 -23.24 11.96 -12.74
CA LYS A 67 -22.39 11.69 -13.90
C LYS A 67 -20.96 11.36 -13.51
N LYS A 68 -20.46 11.93 -12.42
CA LYS A 68 -19.18 11.52 -11.82
C LYS A 68 -19.26 10.09 -11.28
N ASP A 69 -20.35 9.76 -10.58
CA ASP A 69 -20.59 8.42 -10.04
C ASP A 69 -20.71 7.38 -11.17
N GLU A 70 -21.41 7.69 -12.27
CA GLU A 70 -21.48 6.85 -13.48
C GLU A 70 -20.10 6.64 -14.13
N LEU A 71 -19.29 7.70 -14.25
CA LEU A 71 -17.93 7.62 -14.77
C LEU A 71 -17.04 6.73 -13.88
N ILE A 72 -17.08 6.93 -12.57
CA ILE A 72 -16.33 6.13 -11.59
C ILE A 72 -16.72 4.64 -11.69
N GLN A 73 -18.02 4.33 -11.75
CA GLN A 73 -18.49 2.95 -11.93
C GLN A 73 -18.04 2.34 -13.25
N THR A 74 -18.01 3.12 -14.33
CA THR A 74 -17.49 2.67 -15.63
C THR A 74 -16.00 2.31 -15.54
N LEU A 75 -15.19 3.15 -14.87
CA LEU A 75 -13.77 2.89 -14.64
C LEU A 75 -13.55 1.64 -13.77
N ILE A 76 -14.31 1.50 -12.68
CA ILE A 76 -14.26 0.32 -11.81
C ILE A 76 -14.59 -0.94 -12.60
N ASN A 77 -15.70 -0.96 -13.33
CA ASN A 77 -16.12 -2.13 -14.09
C ASN A 77 -15.11 -2.49 -15.18
N ASN A 78 -14.49 -1.49 -15.82
CA ASN A 78 -13.42 -1.70 -16.78
C ASN A 78 -12.21 -2.41 -16.12
N LYS A 79 -11.76 -1.97 -14.95
CA LYS A 79 -10.64 -2.61 -14.25
C LYS A 79 -10.98 -3.99 -13.72
N VAL A 80 -12.15 -4.15 -13.09
CA VAL A 80 -12.65 -5.45 -12.57
C VAL A 80 -12.80 -6.48 -13.68
N SER A 81 -13.04 -6.07 -14.93
CA SER A 81 -13.13 -6.99 -16.07
C SER A 81 -11.82 -7.77 -16.35
N THR A 82 -10.68 -7.29 -15.86
CA THR A 82 -9.38 -7.98 -15.99
C THR A 82 -9.13 -9.04 -14.91
N MET A 83 -9.91 -9.04 -13.83
CA MET A 83 -9.77 -10.00 -12.74
C MET A 83 -10.09 -11.42 -13.24
N PRO A 84 -9.28 -12.43 -12.88
CA PRO A 84 -9.54 -13.81 -13.26
C PRO A 84 -10.82 -14.32 -12.59
N LEU A 85 -11.58 -15.16 -13.29
CA LEU A 85 -12.79 -15.79 -12.75
C LEU A 85 -12.49 -16.83 -11.66
N THR A 86 -11.27 -17.38 -11.67
CA THR A 86 -10.79 -18.38 -10.72
C THR A 86 -9.58 -17.82 -10.00
N SER A 87 -9.52 -17.97 -8.69
CA SER A 87 -8.37 -17.56 -7.90
C SER A 87 -7.11 -18.30 -8.35
N SER A 88 -6.04 -17.55 -8.60
CA SER A 88 -4.72 -18.08 -8.88
C SER A 88 -3.84 -18.23 -7.63
N ARG A 89 -4.36 -17.86 -6.45
CA ARG A 89 -3.64 -17.76 -5.17
C ARG A 89 -2.80 -18.99 -4.83
N GLY A 90 -3.35 -20.19 -5.07
CA GLY A 90 -2.72 -21.46 -4.67
C GLY A 90 -1.40 -21.79 -5.39
N TYR A 91 -1.07 -21.11 -6.49
CA TYR A 91 0.10 -21.41 -7.30
C TYR A 91 0.99 -20.20 -7.63
N ARG A 92 0.66 -18.99 -7.14
CA ARG A 92 1.52 -17.81 -7.34
C ARG A 92 2.90 -17.97 -6.68
N VAL A 93 3.86 -17.18 -7.14
CA VAL A 93 5.21 -17.14 -6.57
C VAL A 93 5.23 -16.28 -5.33
N GLY A 94 5.81 -16.83 -4.26
CA GLY A 94 5.63 -16.25 -2.94
C GLY A 94 4.16 -16.33 -2.51
N LYS A 95 3.90 -15.85 -1.29
CA LYS A 95 2.55 -15.35 -1.03
C LYS A 95 2.43 -14.05 -1.81
N PHE A 96 2.20 -14.10 -3.13
CA PHE A 96 1.84 -12.92 -3.92
C PHE A 96 0.55 -12.39 -3.33
N THR A 97 0.70 -11.55 -2.33
CA THR A 97 -0.36 -11.12 -1.43
C THR A 97 -0.75 -9.75 -1.90
N SER A 98 -1.56 -9.74 -2.94
CA SER A 98 -2.09 -8.48 -3.46
C SER A 98 -2.98 -7.85 -2.41
N THR A 99 -2.80 -6.54 -2.19
CA THR A 99 -3.68 -5.75 -1.34
C THR A 99 -4.60 -4.91 -2.21
N GLY A 100 -5.91 -5.06 -2.01
CA GLY A 100 -6.90 -4.18 -2.61
C GLY A 100 -7.29 -3.09 -1.64
N ILE A 101 -7.47 -1.87 -2.12
CA ILE A 101 -7.86 -0.72 -1.30
C ILE A 101 -9.23 -0.26 -1.82
N PHE A 102 -10.25 -0.24 -0.95
CA PHE A 102 -11.63 0.10 -1.37
C PHE A 102 -12.30 1.04 -0.38
N ASP A 103 -11.66 2.19 -0.14
CA ASP A 103 -12.19 3.20 0.78
C ASP A 103 -13.04 4.26 0.07
N GLY A 104 -12.57 4.72 -1.09
CA GLY A 104 -13.21 5.80 -1.86
C GLY A 104 -14.42 5.40 -2.71
N PHE A 105 -14.82 4.12 -2.73
CA PHE A 105 -16.10 3.70 -3.33
C PHE A 105 -16.73 2.53 -2.59
N LEU A 106 -18.03 2.34 -2.81
CA LEU A 106 -18.78 1.20 -2.27
C LEU A 106 -18.94 0.13 -3.36
N PRO A 107 -18.24 -1.02 -3.29
CA PRO A 107 -18.36 -2.06 -4.29
C PRO A 107 -19.71 -2.77 -4.26
N THR A 108 -20.23 -3.09 -5.45
CA THR A 108 -21.40 -3.96 -5.61
C THR A 108 -21.05 -5.41 -5.24
N GLU A 109 -22.05 -6.23 -4.97
CA GLU A 109 -21.82 -7.64 -4.64
C GLU A 109 -21.13 -8.41 -5.78
N GLU A 110 -21.48 -8.11 -7.04
CA GLU A 110 -20.83 -8.70 -8.20
C GLU A 110 -19.35 -8.28 -8.30
N GLN A 111 -19.03 -7.01 -8.00
CA GLN A 111 -17.66 -6.53 -7.96
C GLN A 111 -16.86 -7.24 -6.86
N ILE A 112 -17.41 -7.38 -5.64
CA ILE A 112 -16.75 -8.12 -4.56
C ILE A 112 -16.50 -9.58 -4.98
N ALA A 113 -17.49 -10.25 -5.57
CA ALA A 113 -17.36 -11.63 -6.03
C ALA A 113 -16.24 -11.84 -7.05
N ARG A 114 -15.96 -10.82 -7.88
CA ARG A 114 -14.88 -10.82 -8.88
C ARG A 114 -13.51 -10.51 -8.28
N ILE A 115 -13.49 -9.57 -7.33
CA ILE A 115 -12.27 -8.99 -6.74
C ILE A 115 -11.71 -9.92 -5.66
N ALA A 116 -12.54 -10.33 -4.70
CA ALA A 116 -12.12 -11.03 -3.49
C ALA A 116 -11.27 -12.30 -3.76
N PRO A 117 -11.55 -13.14 -4.79
CA PRO A 117 -10.72 -14.31 -5.08
C PRO A 117 -9.30 -13.97 -5.55
N SER A 118 -9.08 -12.77 -6.09
CA SER A 118 -7.80 -12.33 -6.64
C SER A 118 -6.89 -11.76 -5.56
N TYR A 119 -7.48 -11.14 -4.53
CA TYR A 119 -6.75 -10.52 -3.43
C TYR A 119 -6.46 -11.48 -2.28
N ASP A 120 -5.44 -11.12 -1.50
CA ASP A 120 -5.06 -11.83 -0.28
C ASP A 120 -5.25 -10.94 0.95
N ASN A 121 -5.11 -9.64 0.74
CA ASN A 121 -5.28 -8.60 1.75
C ASN A 121 -6.27 -7.55 1.23
N ILE A 122 -7.03 -6.97 2.14
CA ILE A 122 -7.89 -5.83 1.85
C ILE A 122 -7.63 -4.73 2.86
N LEU A 123 -7.35 -3.52 2.38
CA LEU A 123 -7.19 -2.33 3.21
C LEU A 123 -8.49 -1.53 3.20
N PHE A 124 -8.97 -1.21 4.40
CA PHE A 124 -10.18 -0.42 4.62
C PHE A 124 -9.94 0.63 5.70
N SER A 125 -10.65 1.77 5.64
CA SER A 125 -10.86 2.55 6.84
C SER A 125 -11.87 1.87 7.76
N ALA A 126 -11.90 2.30 9.03
CA ALA A 126 -12.90 1.86 10.00
C ALA A 126 -14.35 1.99 9.50
N ALA A 127 -14.63 3.04 8.70
CA ALA A 127 -15.95 3.32 8.13
C ALA A 127 -16.40 2.32 7.06
N ARG A 128 -15.54 1.38 6.68
CA ARG A 128 -15.81 0.29 5.71
C ARG A 128 -15.78 -1.10 6.33
N SER A 129 -15.72 -1.20 7.66
CA SER A 129 -15.74 -2.48 8.38
C SER A 129 -16.94 -3.36 8.03
N GLU A 130 -18.07 -2.78 7.60
CA GLU A 130 -19.25 -3.50 7.15
C GLU A 130 -19.02 -4.33 5.87
N LEU A 131 -17.95 -4.07 5.12
CA LEU A 131 -17.59 -4.82 3.92
C LEU A 131 -16.86 -6.12 4.22
N ILE A 132 -16.24 -6.26 5.40
CA ILE A 132 -15.43 -7.43 5.76
C ILE A 132 -16.21 -8.75 5.58
N PRO A 133 -17.41 -8.93 6.17
CA PRO A 133 -18.16 -10.19 6.01
C PRO A 133 -18.64 -10.45 4.58
N ARG A 134 -18.71 -9.40 3.74
CA ARG A 134 -19.08 -9.55 2.32
C ARG A 134 -17.92 -10.09 1.50
N PHE A 135 -16.70 -9.63 1.76
CA PHE A 135 -15.50 -10.15 1.12
C PHE A 135 -15.20 -11.59 1.57
N GLU A 136 -15.32 -11.88 2.87
CA GLU A 136 -15.11 -13.23 3.42
C GLU A 136 -16.03 -14.30 2.81
N ARG A 137 -17.24 -13.91 2.38
CA ARG A 137 -18.17 -14.83 1.68
C ARG A 137 -17.56 -15.42 0.40
N TYR A 138 -16.72 -14.66 -0.28
CA TYR A 138 -16.12 -15.04 -1.56
C TYR A 138 -14.67 -15.52 -1.40
N ASN A 139 -13.99 -15.07 -0.34
CA ASN A 139 -12.65 -15.52 0.01
C ASN A 139 -12.48 -15.45 1.54
N PRO A 140 -12.73 -16.55 2.28
CA PRO A 140 -12.65 -16.59 3.74
C PRO A 140 -11.21 -16.57 4.27
N ASP A 141 -10.22 -16.69 3.38
CA ASP A 141 -8.80 -16.67 3.71
C ASP A 141 -8.18 -15.27 3.49
N LEU A 142 -9.01 -14.24 3.26
CA LEU A 142 -8.56 -12.85 3.18
C LEU A 142 -8.09 -12.36 4.54
N THR A 143 -7.09 -11.48 4.54
CA THR A 143 -6.77 -10.67 5.71
C THR A 143 -7.22 -9.23 5.50
N PHE A 144 -7.59 -8.56 6.58
CA PHE A 144 -8.11 -7.20 6.56
C PHE A 144 -7.22 -6.26 7.37
N LEU A 145 -6.81 -5.17 6.72
CA LEU A 145 -5.94 -4.16 7.30
C LEU A 145 -6.77 -2.92 7.61
N LEU A 146 -6.69 -2.46 8.85
CA LEU A 146 -7.27 -1.20 9.27
C LEU A 146 -6.31 -0.07 8.89
N TYR A 147 -6.72 0.81 7.99
CA TYR A 147 -6.01 2.04 7.69
C TYR A 147 -6.06 2.99 8.88
N ILE A 148 -4.90 3.48 9.33
CA ILE A 148 -4.78 4.53 10.33
C ILE A 148 -3.78 5.59 9.86
N ASP A 149 -4.18 6.85 9.84
CA ASP A 149 -3.27 7.97 9.56
C ASP A 149 -2.44 8.29 10.81
N SER A 150 -1.16 8.62 10.61
CA SER A 150 -0.26 9.04 11.69
C SER A 150 -0.36 10.54 11.99
N GLY A 151 -0.76 11.33 11.00
CA GLY A 151 -1.11 12.74 11.18
C GLY A 151 -2.49 12.90 11.82
N LEU A 152 -2.65 13.94 12.63
CA LEU A 152 -3.92 14.28 13.28
C LEU A 152 -4.60 15.43 12.53
N ASN A 153 -5.82 15.23 12.03
CA ASN A 153 -6.53 16.27 11.29
C ASN A 153 -7.82 16.72 12.00
N PRO A 154 -7.95 17.97 12.46
CA PRO A 154 -9.17 18.43 13.11
C PRO A 154 -10.36 18.60 12.14
N GLU A 155 -10.08 18.75 10.84
CA GLU A 155 -11.11 18.94 9.81
C GLU A 155 -11.55 17.63 9.17
N TYR A 156 -10.80 16.55 9.39
CA TYR A 156 -10.99 15.28 8.71
C TYR A 156 -11.25 14.16 9.72
N GLN A 157 -12.47 13.64 9.73
CA GLN A 157 -12.82 12.43 10.49
C GLN A 157 -12.33 11.17 9.75
N ARG A 158 -11.05 11.11 9.36
CA ARG A 158 -10.43 9.84 8.93
C ARG A 158 -10.23 8.95 10.15
N ALA A 159 -9.89 7.70 9.89
CA ALA A 159 -9.36 6.81 10.90
C ALA A 159 -7.95 7.30 11.29
N ASP A 160 -7.86 8.33 12.12
CA ASP A 160 -6.68 8.64 12.92
C ASP A 160 -7.03 8.46 14.41
N ALA A 161 -6.04 8.43 15.30
CA ALA A 161 -6.30 8.21 16.72
C ALA A 161 -7.15 9.35 17.34
N GLY A 162 -7.03 10.58 16.83
CA GLY A 162 -7.83 11.74 17.21
C GLY A 162 -9.20 11.82 16.52
N GLY A 163 -9.60 10.82 15.72
CA GLY A 163 -10.90 10.75 15.05
C GLY A 163 -11.91 9.80 15.69
N VAL A 164 -11.53 9.09 16.75
CA VAL A 164 -12.31 7.96 17.29
C VAL A 164 -13.51 8.40 18.13
N ASP A 165 -13.37 9.44 18.95
CA ASP A 165 -14.43 9.92 19.84
C ASP A 165 -14.30 11.41 20.17
N ALA A 166 -14.98 11.87 21.23
CA ALA A 166 -15.01 13.28 21.63
C ALA A 166 -13.66 13.82 22.16
N GLU A 167 -12.71 12.95 22.49
CA GLU A 167 -11.33 13.34 22.80
C GLU A 167 -10.55 13.49 21.49
N ASP A 168 -11.08 14.26 20.55
CA ASP A 168 -10.58 14.36 19.18
C ASP A 168 -9.28 15.18 19.03
N THR A 169 -8.83 15.41 17.80
CA THR A 169 -7.67 16.27 17.50
C THR A 169 -7.78 17.67 18.14
N GLN A 170 -8.98 18.27 18.19
CA GLN A 170 -9.17 19.57 18.83
C GLN A 170 -9.05 19.48 20.35
N TRP A 171 -9.49 18.38 20.95
CA TRP A 171 -9.27 18.09 22.36
C TRP A 171 -7.77 17.93 22.67
N ILE A 172 -7.00 17.23 21.84
CA ILE A 172 -5.54 17.09 22.00
C ILE A 172 -4.87 18.46 21.96
N ILE A 173 -5.15 19.28 20.94
CA ILE A 173 -4.60 20.64 20.80
C ILE A 173 -4.88 21.49 22.05
N THR A 174 -6.06 21.31 22.65
CA THR A 174 -6.51 22.13 23.79
C THR A 174 -5.95 21.65 25.13
N ASN A 175 -5.91 20.34 25.36
CA ASN A 175 -5.64 19.75 26.68
C ASN A 175 -4.25 19.14 26.80
N HIS A 176 -3.65 18.76 25.67
CA HIS A 176 -2.35 18.07 25.59
C HIS A 176 -1.45 18.65 24.49
N PRO A 177 -1.19 19.98 24.50
CA PRO A 177 -0.30 20.58 23.51
C PRO A 177 1.15 20.06 23.58
N ASP A 178 1.53 19.44 24.70
CA ASP A 178 2.82 18.77 24.90
C ASP A 178 2.94 17.42 24.17
N TRP A 179 1.82 16.88 23.65
CA TRP A 179 1.82 15.66 22.84
C TRP A 179 2.13 15.92 21.37
N LEU A 180 2.22 17.18 20.95
CA LEU A 180 2.47 17.57 19.57
C LEU A 180 3.90 18.06 19.40
N LEU A 181 4.50 17.75 18.25
CA LEU A 181 5.80 18.30 17.88
C LEU A 181 5.71 19.83 17.73
N GLN A 182 6.76 20.53 18.11
CA GLN A 182 6.84 21.99 18.06
C GLN A 182 8.07 22.48 17.28
N ASP A 183 7.96 23.67 16.70
CA ASP A 183 9.08 24.42 16.14
C ASP A 183 9.81 25.24 17.22
N GLU A 184 10.87 25.96 16.82
CA GLU A 184 11.67 26.78 17.74
C GLU A 184 10.89 27.95 18.37
N ASN A 185 9.75 28.34 17.79
CA ASN A 185 8.89 29.41 18.29
C ASN A 185 7.75 28.86 19.16
N GLY A 186 7.70 27.55 19.39
CA GLY A 186 6.62 26.88 20.12
C GLY A 186 5.34 26.70 19.31
N ASN A 187 5.37 26.90 17.99
CA ASN A 187 4.21 26.57 17.14
C ASN A 187 4.17 25.07 16.88
N PHE A 188 2.98 24.50 16.76
CA PHE A 188 2.84 23.11 16.37
C PHE A 188 3.34 22.85 14.96
N ILE A 189 4.02 21.72 14.80
CA ILE A 189 4.45 21.23 13.50
C ILE A 189 3.22 20.71 12.77
N ARG A 190 2.99 21.26 11.58
CA ARG A 190 1.85 20.92 10.74
C ARG A 190 2.29 20.58 9.33
N SER A 191 1.64 19.60 8.70
CA SER A 191 1.84 19.34 7.28
C SER A 191 1.48 20.60 6.48
N GLY A 192 2.36 20.98 5.54
CA GLY A 192 2.09 21.98 4.53
C GLY A 192 1.46 21.37 3.28
N GLY A 193 1.52 22.08 2.15
CA GLY A 193 0.98 21.63 0.86
C GLY A 193 1.83 20.56 0.15
N GLY A 194 2.56 19.73 0.90
CA GLY A 194 3.37 18.63 0.37
C GLY A 194 2.64 17.30 0.35
N LEU A 195 1.65 17.13 1.24
CA LEU A 195 0.86 15.90 1.39
C LEU A 195 -0.55 16.05 0.81
N SER A 196 -1.25 14.92 0.72
CA SER A 196 -2.65 14.87 0.29
C SER A 196 -3.60 15.58 1.26
N ASN A 197 -3.20 15.71 2.52
CA ASN A 197 -3.95 16.34 3.60
C ASN A 197 -3.11 17.46 4.26
N PRO A 198 -3.09 18.67 3.69
CA PRO A 198 -2.38 19.79 4.31
C PRO A 198 -3.04 20.20 5.64
N GLY A 199 -2.23 20.54 6.63
CA GLY A 199 -2.64 21.11 7.91
C GLY A 199 -2.73 20.11 9.08
N GLU A 200 -2.35 18.86 8.88
CA GLU A 200 -2.29 17.81 9.91
C GLU A 200 -1.27 18.15 10.98
N TYR A 201 -1.58 17.85 12.23
CA TYR A 201 -0.70 17.98 13.37
C TYR A 201 0.11 16.70 13.54
N TRP A 202 1.38 16.83 13.90
CA TRP A 202 2.27 15.70 14.10
C TRP A 202 2.46 15.41 15.58
N PRO A 203 2.01 14.24 16.07
CA PRO A 203 2.28 13.83 17.43
C PRO A 203 3.76 13.60 17.69
N ASP A 204 4.18 13.83 18.94
CA ASP A 204 5.52 13.50 19.41
C ASP A 204 5.61 12.00 19.74
N PRO A 205 6.32 11.18 18.94
CA PRO A 205 6.40 9.73 19.19
C PRO A 205 7.09 9.39 20.51
N GLY A 206 7.91 10.30 21.06
CA GLY A 206 8.59 10.11 22.33
C GLY A 206 7.77 10.49 23.56
N ASN A 207 6.57 11.09 23.40
CA ASN A 207 5.72 11.46 24.52
C ASN A 207 4.92 10.23 25.03
N PRO A 208 5.11 9.80 26.30
CA PRO A 208 4.39 8.63 26.83
C PRO A 208 2.87 8.81 26.91
N GLY A 209 2.39 10.03 27.17
CA GLY A 209 0.96 10.32 27.21
C GLY A 209 0.31 10.14 25.83
N TRP A 210 1.01 10.56 24.76
CA TRP A 210 0.59 10.27 23.39
C TRP A 210 0.59 8.77 23.08
N GLN A 211 1.62 8.03 23.50
CA GLN A 211 1.69 6.58 23.29
C GLN A 211 0.51 5.86 23.94
N ASP A 212 0.20 6.17 25.20
CA ASP A 212 -0.92 5.59 25.94
C ASP A 212 -2.26 5.95 25.29
N TYR A 213 -2.43 7.21 24.89
CA TYR A 213 -3.62 7.68 24.18
C TYR A 213 -3.79 6.95 22.84
N PHE A 214 -2.74 6.82 22.04
CA PHE A 214 -2.78 6.11 20.76
C PHE A 214 -3.24 4.66 20.94
N VAL A 215 -2.66 3.95 21.92
CA VAL A 215 -3.05 2.57 22.25
C VAL A 215 -4.53 2.48 22.63
N ASP A 216 -5.01 3.39 23.49
CA ASP A 216 -6.43 3.42 23.91
C ASP A 216 -7.35 3.62 22.70
N LYS A 217 -7.09 4.64 21.88
CA LYS A 217 -7.95 4.99 20.74
C LYS A 217 -7.95 3.92 19.66
N VAL A 218 -6.79 3.38 19.30
CA VAL A 218 -6.71 2.31 18.31
C VAL A 218 -7.36 1.03 18.81
N THR A 219 -7.16 0.68 20.08
CA THR A 219 -7.84 -0.49 20.70
C THR A 219 -9.35 -0.32 20.71
N LYS A 220 -9.83 0.87 21.07
CA LYS A 220 -11.26 1.21 21.01
C LYS A 220 -11.81 1.08 19.59
N LEU A 221 -11.11 1.63 18.60
CA LEU A 221 -11.51 1.57 17.19
C LEU A 221 -11.62 0.11 16.71
N LEU A 222 -10.64 -0.73 17.04
CA LEU A 222 -10.66 -2.17 16.74
C LEU A 222 -11.88 -2.86 17.38
N GLN A 223 -12.22 -2.52 18.63
CA GLN A 223 -13.37 -3.09 19.33
C GLN A 223 -14.71 -2.65 18.73
N GLU A 224 -14.86 -1.36 18.44
CA GLU A 224 -16.12 -0.78 17.93
C GLU A 224 -16.43 -1.18 16.49
N THR A 225 -15.40 -1.46 15.69
CA THR A 225 -15.52 -1.97 14.32
C THR A 225 -15.62 -3.50 14.23
N GLY A 226 -15.77 -4.17 15.38
CA GLY A 226 -16.09 -5.60 15.44
C GLY A 226 -14.88 -6.55 15.41
N GLY A 227 -13.65 -6.05 15.58
CA GLY A 227 -12.46 -6.85 15.87
C GLY A 227 -11.98 -7.82 14.78
N GLN A 228 -12.48 -7.70 13.55
CA GLN A 228 -12.16 -8.58 12.42
C GLN A 228 -10.91 -8.13 11.64
N TRP A 229 -10.01 -7.39 12.28
CA TRP A 229 -8.81 -6.86 11.65
C TRP A 229 -7.62 -7.77 11.94
N ASP A 230 -6.81 -8.03 10.92
CA ASP A 230 -5.59 -8.84 11.03
C ASP A 230 -4.36 -7.98 11.29
N SER A 231 -4.37 -6.71 10.88
CA SER A 231 -3.31 -5.75 11.15
C SER A 231 -3.77 -4.31 11.00
N ILE A 232 -2.93 -3.37 11.40
CA ILE A 232 -3.08 -1.95 11.11
C ILE A 232 -2.09 -1.57 10.00
N LEU A 233 -2.53 -0.77 9.03
CA LEU A 233 -1.62 -0.03 8.17
C LEU A 233 -1.50 1.40 8.71
N PHE A 234 -0.32 1.76 9.21
CA PHE A 234 -0.02 3.07 9.76
C PHE A 234 0.56 3.95 8.66
N ASP A 235 -0.25 4.86 8.13
CA ASP A 235 0.05 5.68 6.95
C ASP A 235 0.66 7.05 7.29
N GLN A 236 1.18 7.73 6.26
CA GLN A 236 1.85 9.03 6.35
C GLN A 236 3.06 9.01 7.31
N PHE A 237 3.72 7.86 7.48
CA PHE A 237 4.87 7.77 8.36
C PHE A 237 6.08 8.48 7.74
N ILE A 238 6.39 9.65 8.30
CA ILE A 238 7.58 10.44 7.98
C ILE A 238 8.65 10.14 9.03
N GLY A 239 9.53 9.20 8.68
CA GLY A 239 10.54 8.66 9.59
C GLY A 239 11.78 9.52 9.79
N THR A 240 11.88 10.70 9.15
CA THR A 240 13.03 11.60 9.26
C THR A 240 12.57 13.01 9.64
N ALA A 241 13.36 13.69 10.47
CA ALA A 241 13.06 15.06 10.91
C ALA A 241 13.07 16.01 9.72
N ASP A 242 14.00 15.81 8.78
CA ASP A 242 14.05 16.60 7.56
C ASP A 242 12.95 16.21 6.54
N GLY A 243 12.45 14.96 6.57
CA GLY A 243 11.28 14.54 5.79
C GLY A 243 10.07 15.43 6.04
N HIS A 244 9.85 15.86 7.29
CA HIS A 244 8.80 16.83 7.62
C HIS A 244 8.96 18.16 6.86
N VAL A 245 10.19 18.65 6.77
CA VAL A 245 10.48 19.92 6.08
C VAL A 245 10.36 19.78 4.57
N ARG A 246 10.98 18.74 3.98
CA ARG A 246 11.04 18.61 2.51
C ARG A 246 9.78 18.01 1.90
N TYR A 247 9.30 16.91 2.49
CA TYR A 247 8.18 16.14 1.95
C TYR A 247 6.86 16.72 2.44
N ALA A 248 6.68 16.90 3.75
CA ALA A 248 5.46 17.48 4.28
C ALA A 248 5.39 19.02 4.12
N LYS A 249 6.48 19.70 3.76
CA LYS A 249 6.56 21.18 3.71
C LYS A 249 6.20 21.84 5.04
N ALA A 250 6.55 21.19 6.15
CA ALA A 250 6.36 21.67 7.51
C ALA A 250 7.54 22.55 7.98
N ALA A 251 7.37 23.19 9.13
CA ALA A 251 8.50 23.78 9.86
C ALA A 251 9.41 22.68 10.43
N GLN A 252 10.65 23.04 10.78
CA GLN A 252 11.57 22.13 11.45
C GLN A 252 11.13 21.93 12.90
N GLN A 253 10.91 20.67 13.30
CA GLN A 253 10.65 20.31 14.70
C GLN A 253 11.93 20.40 15.54
N VAL A 254 11.81 20.76 16.82
CA VAL A 254 12.96 20.93 17.75
C VAL A 254 13.10 19.84 18.81
N ASN A 255 12.10 18.97 18.97
CA ASN A 255 12.10 17.86 19.92
C ASN A 255 13.29 16.90 19.66
N TYR A 256 13.67 16.73 18.39
CA TYR A 256 14.74 15.83 17.96
C TYR A 256 15.79 16.55 17.11
N PRO A 257 17.06 16.62 17.56
CA PRO A 257 18.10 17.41 16.88
C PRO A 257 18.65 16.76 15.59
N SER A 258 18.31 15.49 15.31
CA SER A 258 18.75 14.78 14.10
C SER A 258 17.74 13.74 13.64
N ASP A 259 17.89 13.26 12.40
CA ASP A 259 17.08 12.17 11.85
C ASP A 259 17.24 10.90 12.71
N GLU A 260 18.45 10.58 13.20
CA GLU A 260 18.70 9.41 14.04
C GLU A 260 17.99 9.50 15.39
N ALA A 261 17.96 10.68 16.00
CA ALA A 261 17.24 10.89 17.27
C ALA A 261 15.73 10.70 17.08
N TYR A 262 15.17 11.20 15.97
CA TYR A 262 13.76 11.06 15.66
C TYR A 262 13.37 9.63 15.31
N GLN A 263 14.18 8.96 14.49
CA GLN A 263 14.04 7.53 14.19
C GLN A 263 14.07 6.69 15.47
N THR A 264 15.01 6.96 16.37
CA THR A 264 15.10 6.26 17.66
C THR A 264 13.82 6.41 18.46
N ALA A 265 13.24 7.62 18.51
CA ALA A 265 11.98 7.85 19.20
C ALA A 265 10.81 7.07 18.59
N TYR A 266 10.74 6.98 17.25
CA TYR A 266 9.74 6.14 16.59
C TYR A 266 9.93 4.65 16.82
N ILE A 267 11.17 4.15 16.86
CA ILE A 267 11.42 2.75 17.19
C ILE A 267 10.94 2.43 18.61
N GLU A 268 11.20 3.32 19.58
CA GLU A 268 10.69 3.16 20.94
C GLU A 268 9.16 3.30 21.00
N PHE A 269 8.56 4.24 20.26
CA PHE A 269 7.11 4.34 20.09
C PHE A 269 6.53 3.00 19.62
N PHE A 270 7.03 2.43 18.52
CA PHE A 270 6.51 1.17 17.98
C PHE A 270 6.68 0.00 18.95
N LYS A 271 7.81 -0.09 19.66
CA LYS A 271 8.00 -1.12 20.71
C LYS A 271 6.96 -1.00 21.82
N VAL A 272 6.62 0.21 22.25
CA VAL A 272 5.64 0.45 23.33
C VAL A 272 4.23 0.17 22.85
N VAL A 273 3.83 0.68 21.68
CA VAL A 273 2.44 0.56 21.21
C VAL A 273 2.14 -0.85 20.67
N ALA A 274 3.06 -1.47 19.92
CA ALA A 274 2.86 -2.80 19.37
C ALA A 274 2.82 -3.90 20.45
N ALA A 275 3.41 -3.65 21.63
CA ALA A 275 3.29 -4.54 22.78
C ALA A 275 1.89 -4.54 23.42
N GLN A 276 1.05 -3.54 23.11
CA GLN A 276 -0.25 -3.33 23.76
C GLN A 276 -1.44 -3.48 22.80
N ILE A 277 -1.21 -3.35 21.49
CA ILE A 277 -2.23 -3.53 20.46
C ILE A 277 -2.30 -5.02 20.06
N PRO A 278 -3.49 -5.62 19.93
CA PRO A 278 -3.65 -7.07 19.72
C PRO A 278 -3.30 -7.57 18.31
N VAL A 279 -2.95 -6.66 17.40
CA VAL A 279 -2.65 -6.94 15.99
C VAL A 279 -1.36 -6.21 15.59
N PRO A 280 -0.57 -6.75 14.64
CA PRO A 280 0.65 -6.11 14.18
C PRO A 280 0.36 -4.76 13.49
N ILE A 281 1.34 -3.86 13.54
CA ILE A 281 1.34 -2.59 12.85
C ILE A 281 2.29 -2.70 11.66
N ILE A 282 1.76 -2.46 10.46
CA ILE A 282 2.53 -2.35 9.23
C ILE A 282 2.69 -0.87 8.93
N VAL A 283 3.92 -0.37 9.00
CA VAL A 283 4.20 1.06 8.87
C VAL A 283 4.43 1.41 7.41
N ASN A 284 3.59 2.25 6.81
CA ASN A 284 3.80 2.73 5.44
C ASN A 284 4.82 3.86 5.41
N MET A 285 6.06 3.49 5.12
CA MET A 285 7.21 4.38 5.13
C MET A 285 7.29 5.19 3.84
N GLU A 286 7.48 6.49 3.99
CA GLU A 286 7.73 7.38 2.86
C GLU A 286 9.14 7.17 2.25
N GLY A 287 9.25 7.44 0.95
CA GLY A 287 10.46 7.13 0.18
C GLY A 287 11.74 7.78 0.68
N ALA A 288 11.71 8.99 1.23
CA ALA A 288 12.91 9.67 1.74
C ALA A 288 13.51 8.97 2.97
N SER A 289 12.68 8.40 3.85
CA SER A 289 13.11 7.62 5.02
C SER A 289 13.88 6.39 4.58
N ILE A 290 13.44 5.78 3.47
CA ILE A 290 14.05 4.59 2.90
C ILE A 290 15.34 4.93 2.16
N VAL A 291 15.30 5.93 1.28
CA VAL A 291 16.45 6.36 0.47
C VAL A 291 17.63 6.77 1.35
N ARG A 292 17.37 7.45 2.48
CA ARG A 292 18.44 7.94 3.35
C ARG A 292 19.02 6.87 4.25
N LYS A 293 18.19 5.93 4.69
CA LYS A 293 18.59 4.90 5.65
C LYS A 293 17.83 3.60 5.38
N PRO A 294 18.20 2.83 4.35
CA PRO A 294 17.52 1.59 3.99
C PRO A 294 17.40 0.60 5.15
N GLU A 295 18.40 0.53 6.04
CA GLU A 295 18.39 -0.30 7.24
C GLU A 295 17.30 0.08 8.25
N PHE A 296 16.80 1.32 8.21
CA PHE A 296 15.70 1.78 9.07
C PHE A 296 14.41 0.99 8.79
N VAL A 297 14.22 0.52 7.56
CA VAL A 297 13.09 -0.37 7.20
C VAL A 297 13.12 -1.63 8.04
N ALA A 298 14.30 -2.21 8.25
CA ALA A 298 14.45 -3.39 9.09
C ALA A 298 14.19 -3.07 10.56
N GLU A 299 14.67 -1.93 11.07
CA GLU A 299 14.42 -1.48 12.44
C GLU A 299 12.91 -1.30 12.70
N VAL A 300 12.21 -0.60 11.81
CA VAL A 300 10.75 -0.37 11.89
C VAL A 300 9.99 -1.69 11.81
N ALA A 301 10.29 -2.54 10.82
CA ALA A 301 9.58 -3.80 10.65
C ALA A 301 9.72 -4.72 11.87
N ASN A 302 10.89 -4.74 12.52
CA ASN A 302 11.09 -5.49 13.76
C ASN A 302 10.36 -4.88 14.96
N ALA A 303 10.24 -3.55 15.05
CA ALA A 303 9.61 -2.86 16.16
C ALA A 303 8.07 -2.88 16.09
N ALA A 304 7.51 -2.69 14.90
CA ALA A 304 6.06 -2.54 14.69
C ALA A 304 5.35 -3.87 14.33
N GLY A 305 6.09 -4.83 13.78
CA GLY A 305 5.57 -6.09 13.25
C GLY A 305 5.58 -6.17 11.73
N GLY A 306 5.69 -5.02 11.04
CA GLY A 306 5.94 -4.97 9.60
C GLY A 306 6.23 -3.55 9.09
N ALA A 307 6.69 -3.48 7.84
CA ALA A 307 6.88 -2.22 7.12
C ALA A 307 6.32 -2.33 5.70
N GLU A 308 5.81 -1.23 5.18
CA GLU A 308 5.47 -1.02 3.78
C GLU A 308 6.37 0.09 3.21
N ASN A 309 6.77 -0.05 1.95
CA ASN A 309 7.42 1.00 1.18
C ASN A 309 6.47 1.50 0.09
N GLU A 310 5.96 2.71 0.25
CA GLU A 310 5.25 3.44 -0.80
C GLU A 310 6.29 4.18 -1.65
N ILE A 311 6.33 3.87 -2.96
CA ILE A 311 7.23 4.42 -4.02
C ILE A 311 8.25 3.40 -4.59
N PHE A 312 7.99 2.09 -4.43
CA PHE A 312 8.87 1.07 -5.03
C PHE A 312 8.50 0.71 -6.48
N PRO A 313 9.45 0.42 -7.39
CA PRO A 313 10.81 0.93 -7.54
C PRO A 313 10.89 2.05 -8.59
N GLU A 314 9.77 2.45 -9.22
CA GLU A 314 9.75 3.30 -10.41
C GLU A 314 10.45 4.64 -10.22
N GLU A 315 10.31 5.22 -9.02
CA GLU A 315 10.92 6.50 -8.66
C GLU A 315 12.26 6.32 -7.91
N MET A 316 12.66 5.07 -7.61
CA MET A 316 13.93 4.79 -6.93
C MET A 316 15.06 4.60 -7.95
N PRO A 317 16.11 5.43 -7.88
CA PRO A 317 17.29 5.21 -8.70
C PRO A 317 18.04 3.95 -8.24
N VAL A 318 18.90 3.41 -9.11
CA VAL A 318 19.51 2.09 -8.90
C VAL A 318 20.38 2.02 -7.64
N GLU A 319 21.03 3.14 -7.30
CA GLU A 319 21.85 3.34 -6.12
C GLU A 319 21.07 3.23 -4.80
N ASP A 320 19.77 3.54 -4.80
CA ASP A 320 18.90 3.43 -3.62
C ASP A 320 18.16 2.09 -3.61
N LEU A 321 17.77 1.63 -4.79
CA LEU A 321 17.02 0.39 -4.96
C LEU A 321 17.82 -0.84 -4.51
N ARG A 322 19.12 -0.91 -4.84
CA ARG A 322 19.96 -2.05 -4.49
C ARG A 322 20.12 -2.22 -2.97
N PRO A 323 20.57 -1.21 -2.20
CA PRO A 323 20.67 -1.32 -0.74
C PRO A 323 19.36 -1.71 -0.07
N TYR A 324 18.22 -1.20 -0.57
CA TYR A 324 16.91 -1.60 -0.08
C TYR A 324 16.62 -3.09 -0.33
N LEU A 325 16.82 -3.59 -1.55
CA LEU A 325 16.63 -5.00 -1.87
C LEU A 325 17.58 -5.91 -1.06
N GLU A 326 18.83 -5.51 -0.86
CA GLU A 326 19.79 -6.21 -0.01
C GLU A 326 19.31 -6.26 1.45
N THR A 327 18.79 -5.15 1.97
CA THR A 327 18.21 -5.07 3.33
C THR A 327 17.03 -6.02 3.47
N VAL A 328 16.05 -5.95 2.56
CA VAL A 328 14.84 -6.78 2.63
C VAL A 328 15.19 -8.26 2.46
N GLN A 329 16.15 -8.62 1.61
CA GLN A 329 16.60 -10.01 1.46
C GLN A 329 17.23 -10.56 2.74
N ASN A 330 17.94 -9.72 3.49
CA ASN A 330 18.64 -10.12 4.72
C ASN A 330 17.73 -10.13 5.96
N LEU A 331 16.51 -9.59 5.88
CA LEU A 331 15.54 -9.71 6.94
C LEU A 331 15.16 -11.18 7.20
N PRO A 332 14.89 -11.56 8.47
CA PRO A 332 14.32 -12.85 8.79
C PRO A 332 13.02 -13.09 8.01
N ALA A 333 12.82 -14.31 7.51
CA ALA A 333 11.73 -14.63 6.58
C ALA A 333 10.32 -14.41 7.15
N MET A 334 10.17 -14.35 8.48
CA MET A 334 8.91 -14.10 9.18
C MET A 334 8.55 -12.62 9.31
N ILE A 335 9.45 -11.68 8.99
CA ILE A 335 9.17 -10.24 9.08
C ILE A 335 8.32 -9.81 7.89
N HIS A 336 7.22 -9.09 8.17
CA HIS A 336 6.27 -8.63 7.17
C HIS A 336 6.84 -7.41 6.45
N VAL A 337 7.12 -7.55 5.15
CA VAL A 337 7.51 -6.43 4.29
C VAL A 337 6.53 -6.33 3.14
N ARG A 338 5.84 -5.19 3.02
CA ARG A 338 4.97 -4.89 1.89
C ARG A 338 5.68 -3.95 0.93
N ILE A 339 5.66 -4.30 -0.34
CA ILE A 339 6.21 -3.49 -1.41
C ILE A 339 5.03 -2.89 -2.14
N ASN A 340 4.92 -1.56 -2.17
CA ASN A 340 3.81 -0.86 -2.79
C ASN A 340 4.31 -0.01 -3.96
N SER A 341 3.95 -0.39 -5.19
CA SER A 341 4.21 0.41 -6.38
C SER A 341 3.07 1.34 -6.72
N LYS A 342 3.40 2.51 -7.26
CA LYS A 342 2.43 3.54 -7.60
C LYS A 342 2.64 4.06 -9.03
N PRO A 343 2.42 3.22 -10.05
CA PRO A 343 2.48 3.67 -11.43
C PRO A 343 1.56 4.87 -11.64
N SER A 344 2.11 5.91 -12.26
CA SER A 344 1.36 7.13 -12.51
C SER A 344 0.20 6.86 -13.46
N GLY A 345 -0.96 7.40 -13.15
CA GLY A 345 -2.11 7.41 -14.05
C GLY A 345 -3.13 6.28 -13.88
N PHE A 346 -4.36 6.58 -14.29
CA PHE A 346 -5.52 5.70 -14.15
C PHE A 346 -5.63 4.68 -15.28
N ALA A 347 -5.06 5.00 -16.45
CA ALA A 347 -5.19 4.16 -17.63
C ALA A 347 -4.36 2.86 -17.53
N GLY A 348 -3.49 2.74 -16.53
CA GLY A 348 -2.58 1.61 -16.37
C GLY A 348 -1.34 1.76 -17.24
N ASP A 349 -0.18 1.74 -16.61
CA ASP A 349 1.11 1.67 -17.28
C ASP A 349 1.65 0.24 -17.14
N ILE A 350 1.49 -0.54 -18.22
CA ILE A 350 1.91 -1.95 -18.25
C ILE A 350 3.41 -2.06 -17.97
N ASP A 351 4.22 -1.20 -18.56
CA ASP A 351 5.66 -1.31 -18.45
C ASP A 351 6.12 -0.97 -17.02
N ALA A 352 5.62 0.14 -16.48
CA ALA A 352 5.98 0.55 -15.12
C ALA A 352 5.53 -0.50 -14.08
N THR A 353 4.28 -0.98 -14.20
CA THR A 353 3.72 -2.01 -13.31
C THR A 353 4.49 -3.32 -13.37
N LEU A 354 4.80 -3.83 -14.58
CA LEU A 354 5.53 -5.09 -14.72
C LEU A 354 7.01 -4.96 -14.31
N PHE A 355 7.64 -3.82 -14.56
CA PHE A 355 8.98 -3.55 -14.04
C PHE A 355 8.99 -3.62 -12.51
N ALA A 356 8.02 -2.95 -11.89
CA ALA A 356 7.87 -2.91 -10.45
C ALA A 356 7.60 -4.30 -9.85
N TYR A 357 6.70 -5.07 -10.47
CA TYR A 357 6.42 -6.46 -10.09
C TYR A 357 7.65 -7.38 -10.24
N TYR A 358 8.42 -7.25 -11.31
CA TYR A 358 9.61 -8.07 -11.51
C TYR A 358 10.75 -7.70 -10.54
N CYS A 359 10.86 -6.45 -10.12
CA CYS A 359 11.70 -6.06 -8.98
C CYS A 359 11.24 -6.72 -7.67
N TYR A 360 9.93 -6.79 -7.42
CA TYR A 360 9.40 -7.54 -6.26
C TYR A 360 9.77 -9.02 -6.34
N LEU A 361 9.68 -9.65 -7.52
CA LEU A 361 10.06 -11.06 -7.68
C LEU A 361 11.54 -11.33 -7.36
N LEU A 362 12.42 -10.32 -7.38
CA LEU A 362 13.79 -10.48 -6.90
C LEU A 362 13.84 -10.81 -5.40
N ILE A 363 12.89 -10.34 -4.58
CA ILE A 363 12.86 -10.60 -3.12
C ILE A 363 11.75 -11.58 -2.70
N ALA A 364 10.75 -11.84 -3.54
CA ALA A 364 9.66 -12.76 -3.26
C ALA A 364 10.10 -14.23 -3.06
N GLY A 365 9.46 -14.94 -2.13
CA GLY A 365 9.68 -16.36 -1.88
C GLY A 365 8.51 -16.97 -1.12
N ARG A 366 8.18 -18.25 -1.35
CA ARG A 366 7.04 -18.93 -0.68
C ARG A 366 7.27 -19.10 0.83
N ASP A 367 8.52 -19.04 1.24
CA ASP A 367 9.01 -19.14 2.61
C ASP A 367 9.15 -17.79 3.31
N ARG A 368 8.86 -16.67 2.64
CA ARG A 368 9.03 -15.31 3.17
C ARG A 368 7.71 -14.53 3.25
N GLN A 369 7.59 -13.65 4.24
CA GLN A 369 6.47 -12.72 4.42
C GLN A 369 6.71 -11.41 3.65
N VAL A 370 7.01 -11.51 2.37
CA VAL A 370 7.18 -10.35 1.47
C VAL A 370 5.99 -10.27 0.52
N TYR A 371 5.31 -9.13 0.54
CA TYR A 371 4.03 -8.92 -0.10
C TYR A 371 4.13 -7.82 -1.16
N TRP A 372 3.22 -7.85 -2.12
CA TRP A 372 3.18 -6.91 -3.24
C TRP A 372 1.85 -6.19 -3.26
N THR A 373 1.87 -4.87 -3.41
CA THR A 373 0.70 -4.04 -3.67
C THR A 373 1.07 -3.13 -4.83
N TYR A 374 0.11 -2.83 -5.68
CA TYR A 374 0.28 -1.86 -6.75
C TYR A 374 -0.94 -0.96 -6.77
N LYS A 375 -0.71 0.34 -6.99
CA LYS A 375 -1.70 1.42 -6.96
C LYS A 375 -1.63 2.20 -8.28
N GLU A 376 -2.57 1.98 -9.18
CA GLU A 376 -2.66 2.75 -10.44
C GLU A 376 -3.43 4.07 -10.20
N GLY A 377 -2.72 5.20 -10.26
CA GLY A 377 -3.32 6.52 -10.04
C GLY A 377 -3.72 6.75 -8.58
N THR A 378 -5.01 6.55 -8.26
CA THR A 378 -5.53 6.60 -6.88
C THR A 378 -5.70 5.21 -6.31
N SER A 379 -5.47 5.06 -5.00
CA SER A 379 -5.78 3.85 -4.23
C SER A 379 -7.27 3.58 -4.07
N ASP A 380 -8.14 4.50 -4.50
CA ASP A 380 -9.55 4.45 -4.14
C ASP A 380 -10.43 3.56 -5.02
N ILE A 381 -9.90 2.93 -6.06
CA ILE A 381 -10.65 2.01 -6.95
C ILE A 381 -9.80 0.76 -7.23
N PRO A 382 -10.40 -0.36 -7.70
CA PRO A 382 -9.63 -1.55 -8.04
C PRO A 382 -8.60 -1.23 -9.11
N HIS A 383 -7.53 -2.01 -9.21
CA HIS A 383 -6.49 -1.85 -10.22
C HIS A 383 -6.61 -2.93 -11.32
N TYR A 384 -5.95 -2.74 -12.47
CA TYR A 384 -5.91 -3.77 -13.50
C TYR A 384 -5.19 -5.01 -13.00
N TRP A 385 -5.78 -6.18 -13.17
CA TRP A 385 -5.11 -7.44 -12.87
C TRP A 385 -4.28 -7.90 -14.05
N PHE A 386 -2.98 -8.09 -13.84
CA PHE A 386 -2.06 -8.57 -14.87
C PHE A 386 -1.92 -10.08 -14.78
N ARG A 387 -2.08 -10.77 -15.91
CA ARG A 387 -1.98 -12.23 -16.02
C ARG A 387 -0.60 -12.75 -15.62
N GLU A 388 0.43 -11.92 -15.69
CA GLU A 388 1.78 -12.22 -15.18
C GLU A 388 1.79 -12.51 -13.68
N PHE A 389 0.83 -11.97 -12.92
CA PHE A 389 0.67 -12.22 -11.48
C PHE A 389 0.19 -13.66 -11.20
N ASP A 390 -0.38 -14.32 -12.22
CA ASP A 390 -0.93 -15.66 -12.12
C ASP A 390 0.07 -16.74 -12.57
N LEU A 391 1.31 -16.40 -12.94
CA LEU A 391 2.26 -17.42 -13.38
C LEU A 391 2.85 -18.20 -12.19
N ASP A 392 2.74 -19.54 -12.22
CA ASP A 392 3.41 -20.42 -11.26
C ASP A 392 4.88 -20.61 -11.62
N LEU A 393 5.75 -19.71 -11.18
CA LEU A 393 7.19 -19.85 -11.39
C LEU A 393 7.82 -20.92 -10.48
N GLY A 394 7.08 -21.46 -9.51
CA GLY A 394 7.53 -22.41 -8.49
C GLY A 394 8.35 -21.79 -7.35
N ALA A 395 9.08 -22.62 -6.60
CA ALA A 395 9.92 -22.14 -5.51
C ALA A 395 11.14 -21.34 -6.01
N SER A 396 11.57 -20.34 -5.24
CA SER A 396 12.83 -19.64 -5.52
C SER A 396 14.03 -20.54 -5.23
N LYS A 397 15.06 -20.50 -6.08
CA LYS A 397 16.26 -21.35 -5.99
C LYS A 397 17.48 -20.67 -5.37
N GLY A 398 17.29 -19.51 -4.74
CA GLY A 398 18.36 -18.79 -4.07
C GLY A 398 18.06 -17.30 -3.93
N ASN A 399 19.09 -16.58 -3.52
CA ASN A 399 19.10 -15.13 -3.38
C ASN A 399 19.30 -14.42 -4.74
N ILE A 400 19.03 -13.13 -4.74
CA ILE A 400 19.32 -12.21 -5.85
C ILE A 400 20.79 -12.30 -6.23
N GLN A 401 21.04 -12.36 -7.54
CA GLN A 401 22.35 -12.18 -8.13
C GLN A 401 22.44 -10.77 -8.68
N PHE A 402 23.21 -9.91 -8.02
CA PHE A 402 23.47 -8.53 -8.45
C PHE A 402 24.62 -8.49 -9.45
N GLY A 403 24.30 -8.36 -10.74
CA GLY A 403 25.25 -7.93 -11.75
C GLY A 403 25.46 -6.41 -11.76
N GLU A 404 26.33 -5.92 -12.63
CA GLU A 404 26.59 -4.48 -12.80
C GLU A 404 25.33 -3.71 -13.21
N ARG A 405 24.54 -4.28 -14.14
CA ARG A 405 23.27 -3.69 -14.63
C ARG A 405 22.09 -4.63 -14.51
N ILE A 406 22.30 -5.90 -14.84
CA ILE A 406 21.25 -6.91 -14.77
C ILE A 406 21.31 -7.62 -13.43
N TRP A 407 20.20 -7.58 -12.71
CA TRP A 407 19.96 -8.39 -11.53
C TRP A 407 19.08 -9.56 -11.90
N SER A 408 19.25 -10.69 -11.22
CA SER A 408 18.47 -11.88 -11.53
C SER A 408 18.13 -12.69 -10.29
N ARG A 409 17.03 -13.43 -10.37
CA ARG A 409 16.69 -14.47 -9.41
C ARG A 409 16.10 -15.68 -10.11
N GLU A 410 16.54 -16.85 -9.68
CA GLU A 410 16.10 -18.11 -10.25
C GLU A 410 14.89 -18.68 -9.49
N PHE A 411 13.90 -19.15 -10.25
CA PHE A 411 12.80 -19.98 -9.79
C PHE A 411 12.84 -21.36 -10.47
N GLU A 412 12.02 -22.30 -9.98
CA GLU A 412 11.91 -23.64 -10.58
C GLU A 412 11.61 -23.60 -12.07
N ARG A 413 10.66 -22.76 -12.49
CA ARG A 413 10.14 -22.72 -13.87
C ARG A 413 10.46 -21.44 -14.64
N ALA A 414 11.13 -20.47 -14.02
CA ALA A 414 11.56 -19.24 -14.68
C ALA A 414 12.85 -18.64 -14.09
N VAL A 415 13.39 -17.63 -14.74
CA VAL A 415 14.36 -16.68 -14.19
C VAL A 415 13.76 -15.29 -14.37
N VAL A 416 13.70 -14.50 -13.30
CA VAL A 416 13.41 -13.06 -13.42
C VAL A 416 14.73 -12.33 -13.64
N ILE A 417 14.76 -11.43 -14.62
CA ILE A 417 15.88 -10.54 -14.89
C ILE A 417 15.39 -9.10 -14.93
N VAL A 418 16.14 -8.20 -14.28
CA VAL A 418 15.79 -6.79 -14.13
C VAL A 418 17.00 -5.95 -14.49
N ASN A 419 16.83 -4.99 -15.40
CA ASN A 419 17.78 -3.91 -15.61
C ASN A 419 17.30 -2.67 -14.83
N ALA A 420 17.86 -2.47 -13.64
CA ALA A 420 17.50 -1.32 -12.80
C ALA A 420 18.19 -0.01 -13.23
N SER A 421 19.20 -0.08 -14.11
CA SER A 421 19.94 1.08 -14.61
C SER A 421 19.23 1.76 -15.79
N GLU A 422 19.61 3.00 -16.09
CA GLU A 422 19.11 3.76 -17.26
C GLU A 422 19.71 3.26 -18.59
N GLU A 423 20.90 2.64 -18.53
CA GLU A 423 21.60 2.15 -19.70
C GLU A 423 21.18 0.72 -20.05
N PRO A 424 21.18 0.32 -21.33
CA PRO A 424 20.92 -1.06 -21.71
C PRO A 424 21.91 -2.04 -21.07
N GLY A 425 21.42 -3.26 -20.80
CA GLY A 425 22.21 -4.37 -20.27
C GLY A 425 21.94 -5.67 -21.02
N GLU A 426 22.85 -6.63 -20.89
CA GLU A 426 22.72 -7.95 -21.51
C GLU A 426 22.76 -9.04 -20.45
N TYR A 427 21.91 -10.06 -20.61
CA TYR A 427 21.91 -11.26 -19.79
C TYR A 427 22.26 -12.46 -20.65
N THR A 428 23.29 -13.20 -20.24
CA THR A 428 23.80 -14.38 -20.94
C THR A 428 23.51 -15.64 -20.14
N TRP A 429 23.25 -16.73 -20.85
CA TRP A 429 23.14 -18.06 -20.30
C TRP A 429 23.74 -19.10 -21.26
N ASP A 430 23.93 -20.32 -20.77
CA ASP A 430 24.41 -21.44 -21.57
C ASP A 430 23.47 -21.73 -22.75
N SER A 431 23.99 -21.74 -23.97
CA SER A 431 23.22 -21.94 -25.21
C SER A 431 22.40 -23.25 -25.27
N THR A 432 22.73 -24.25 -24.45
CA THR A 432 21.97 -25.50 -24.33
C THR A 432 20.69 -25.33 -23.51
N THR A 433 20.61 -24.30 -22.66
CA THR A 433 19.41 -23.95 -21.91
C THR A 433 18.45 -23.17 -22.81
N ARG A 434 17.21 -23.65 -22.88
CA ARG A 434 16.15 -23.01 -23.65
C ARG A 434 15.29 -22.16 -22.72
N PHE A 435 15.06 -20.92 -23.12
CA PHE A 435 14.10 -20.03 -22.50
C PHE A 435 13.08 -19.56 -23.53
N TYR A 436 11.91 -19.19 -23.04
CA TYR A 436 10.84 -18.54 -23.78
C TYR A 436 10.52 -17.19 -23.11
N ASN A 437 10.00 -16.23 -23.86
CA ASN A 437 9.34 -15.09 -23.24
C ASN A 437 7.93 -15.50 -22.77
N VAL A 438 7.22 -14.57 -22.13
CA VAL A 438 5.85 -14.81 -21.63
C VAL A 438 4.85 -15.17 -22.73
N ASN A 439 5.12 -14.82 -23.99
CA ASN A 439 4.30 -15.18 -25.16
C ASN A 439 4.67 -16.55 -25.77
N GLY A 440 5.53 -17.33 -25.11
CA GLY A 440 5.95 -18.65 -25.58
C GLY A 440 6.93 -18.62 -26.77
N ILE A 441 7.48 -17.45 -27.10
CA ILE A 441 8.45 -17.31 -28.19
C ILE A 441 9.84 -17.70 -27.66
N PRO A 442 10.55 -18.65 -28.32
CA PRO A 442 11.91 -19.01 -27.94
C PRO A 442 12.86 -17.80 -27.96
N LEU A 443 13.73 -17.71 -26.94
CA LEU A 443 14.73 -16.67 -26.80
C LEU A 443 16.13 -17.19 -27.12
N HIS A 444 17.00 -16.27 -27.56
CA HIS A 444 18.42 -16.54 -27.81
C HIS A 444 19.30 -15.73 -26.84
N SER A 445 20.41 -16.34 -26.41
CA SER A 445 21.44 -15.70 -25.58
C SER A 445 22.44 -14.94 -26.47
N PRO A 446 22.86 -13.72 -26.12
CA PRO A 446 22.36 -12.89 -25.02
C PRO A 446 20.98 -12.29 -25.32
N VAL A 447 20.21 -12.02 -24.27
CA VAL A 447 19.05 -11.12 -24.36
C VAL A 447 19.45 -9.72 -23.90
N ARG A 448 19.01 -8.71 -24.65
CA ARG A 448 19.24 -7.30 -24.34
C ARG A 448 18.01 -6.70 -23.66
N LEU A 449 18.22 -6.02 -22.53
CA LEU A 449 17.21 -5.24 -21.83
C LEU A 449 17.52 -3.76 -22.01
N ASN A 450 16.49 -2.96 -22.28
CA ASN A 450 16.61 -1.50 -22.23
C ASN A 450 16.82 -1.05 -20.78
N GLY A 451 17.18 0.22 -20.57
CA GLY A 451 17.16 0.80 -19.23
C GLY A 451 15.78 0.69 -18.60
N ARG A 452 15.73 0.51 -17.27
CA ARG A 452 14.49 0.43 -16.48
C ARG A 452 13.48 -0.56 -17.07
N SER A 453 13.96 -1.75 -17.44
CA SER A 453 13.12 -2.81 -18.00
C SER A 453 13.45 -4.16 -17.37
N ALA A 454 12.52 -5.11 -17.49
CA ALA A 454 12.66 -6.41 -16.89
C ALA A 454 11.98 -7.49 -17.75
N MET A 455 12.31 -8.76 -17.52
CA MET A 455 11.78 -9.88 -18.29
C MET A 455 11.71 -11.15 -17.44
N LEU A 456 10.69 -11.97 -17.69
CA LEU A 456 10.67 -13.37 -17.27
C LEU A 456 11.23 -14.26 -18.39
N LEU A 457 12.32 -14.97 -18.09
CA LEU A 457 12.84 -16.05 -18.92
C LEU A 457 12.18 -17.37 -18.47
N VAL A 458 11.22 -17.85 -19.25
CA VAL A 458 10.42 -19.03 -18.90
C VAL A 458 11.14 -20.31 -19.33
N LYS A 459 11.36 -21.24 -18.38
CA LYS A 459 12.00 -22.55 -18.62
C LYS A 459 10.98 -23.57 -19.09
N ASP A 460 9.82 -23.55 -18.45
CA ASP A 460 8.72 -24.49 -18.67
C ASP A 460 7.53 -23.74 -19.29
N PRO A 461 7.33 -23.83 -20.62
CA PRO A 461 6.24 -23.11 -21.28
C PRO A 461 4.85 -23.62 -20.88
N SER A 462 4.73 -24.71 -20.13
CA SER A 462 3.42 -25.19 -19.62
C SER A 462 2.80 -24.25 -18.58
N ILE A 463 3.57 -23.32 -18.02
CA ILE A 463 3.05 -22.29 -17.10
C ILE A 463 2.39 -21.13 -17.84
N LEU A 464 2.57 -21.05 -19.17
CA LEU A 464 2.03 -19.96 -19.98
C LEU A 464 0.57 -20.24 -20.31
N PRO A 465 -0.27 -19.20 -20.40
CA PRO A 465 -1.63 -19.36 -20.86
C PRO A 465 -1.66 -19.87 -22.32
N HIS A 466 -2.53 -20.84 -22.58
CA HIS A 466 -2.79 -21.39 -23.91
C HIS A 466 -3.67 -20.49 -24.78
#